data_AF-A0A9W8L5K2-F1
#
_entry.id   AF-A0A9W8L5K2-F1
#
_cell.length_a   1.000
_cell.length_b   1.000
_cell.length_c   1.000
_cell.angle_alpha   90.00
_cell.angle_beta   90.00
_cell.angle_gamma   90.00
#
_symmetry.space_group_name_H-M   'P 1'
#
loop_
_entity.id
_entity.type
_entity.pdbx_description
1 polymer ?
#
loop_
_entity_poly.entity_id
_entity_poly.type
_entity_poly.pdbx_seq_one_letter_code
_entity_poly.pdbx_strand_id
1 'polypeptide(L)'
;MDEDSQVNERTAIDLARYALACHASGKPLKRENLKTQVPSNVSTRNIRRLLDRASELLTQNFGLKMVPLPSHEKVLTAAPKAQPAPTKWVLQSTLPDASRQRLDLPQSDDNQAILGFAATVLSLVFVSNMSVSVDQLVLYVRKLGPPQCIAPADPSDASDAQLDSAAREAIAYLTRHGYLDKVKLGASAGDHGTSETQATQQPIDSGDHSDDGMVYTWGPKAKVEFQPLDMARFIAAATGQECTDDFLRTIGRAYGSNITSSQ
;
A
#
# COMPACT_ATOMS: atom_id res chain seq x y z
N MET A 1 6.13 12.85 -41.16
CA MET A 1 6.33 12.43 -39.76
C MET A 1 5.28 13.21 -38.98
N ASP A 2 4.22 12.53 -38.55
CA ASP A 2 2.96 13.17 -38.16
C ASP A 2 3.09 13.97 -36.86
N GLU A 3 2.62 15.22 -36.84
CA GLU A 3 2.70 16.13 -35.69
C GLU A 3 2.09 15.50 -34.42
N ASP A 4 0.99 14.75 -34.59
CA ASP A 4 0.31 14.02 -33.51
C ASP A 4 1.24 12.98 -32.83
N SER A 5 2.13 12.35 -33.59
CA SER A 5 3.08 11.36 -33.05
C SER A 5 4.11 12.04 -32.14
N GLN A 6 4.57 13.23 -32.51
CA GLN A 6 5.53 13.99 -31.70
C GLN A 6 4.91 14.55 -30.42
N VAL A 7 3.64 14.99 -30.48
CA VAL A 7 2.88 15.45 -29.30
C VAL A 7 2.64 14.29 -28.32
N ASN A 8 2.30 13.10 -28.84
CA ASN A 8 2.12 11.91 -28.02
C ASN A 8 3.42 11.50 -27.32
N GLU A 9 4.56 11.54 -28.02
CA GLU A 9 5.86 11.19 -27.42
C GLU A 9 6.26 12.17 -26.30
N ARG A 10 6.09 13.49 -26.52
CA ARG A 10 6.35 14.50 -25.46
C ARG A 10 5.48 14.26 -24.22
N THR A 11 4.21 13.95 -24.45
CA THR A 11 3.26 13.68 -23.37
C THR A 11 3.61 12.40 -22.61
N ALA A 12 4.10 11.35 -23.30
CA ALA A 12 4.58 10.13 -22.66
C ALA A 12 5.83 10.38 -21.79
N ILE A 13 6.73 11.28 -22.22
CA ILE A 13 7.89 11.70 -21.44
C ILE A 13 7.45 12.46 -20.18
N ASP A 14 6.51 13.40 -20.31
CA ASP A 14 5.98 14.16 -19.16
C ASP A 14 5.25 13.26 -18.17
N LEU A 15 4.53 12.25 -18.67
CA LEU A 15 3.93 11.21 -17.85
C LEU A 15 4.97 10.38 -17.10
N ALA A 16 6.08 10.00 -17.76
CA ALA A 16 7.17 9.29 -17.12
C ALA A 16 7.84 10.13 -16.02
N ARG A 17 8.06 11.44 -16.25
CA ARG A 17 8.56 12.37 -15.23
C ARG A 17 7.61 12.49 -14.05
N TYR A 18 6.30 12.60 -14.31
CA TYR A 18 5.29 12.64 -13.26
C TYR A 18 5.27 11.34 -12.43
N ALA A 19 5.41 10.19 -13.08
CA ALA A 19 5.50 8.91 -12.40
C ALA A 19 6.76 8.81 -11.52
N LEU A 20 7.91 9.29 -11.99
CA LEU A 20 9.14 9.36 -11.19
C LEU A 20 8.98 10.29 -9.99
N ALA A 21 8.35 11.45 -10.16
CA ALA A 21 8.08 12.37 -9.05
C ALA A 21 7.15 11.75 -7.99
N CYS A 22 6.13 11.01 -8.44
CA CYS A 22 5.23 10.27 -7.55
C CYS A 22 5.97 9.17 -6.79
N HIS A 23 6.86 8.44 -7.47
CA HIS A 23 7.70 7.41 -6.87
C HIS A 23 8.67 7.98 -5.83
N ALA A 24 9.36 9.09 -6.16
CA ALA A 24 10.22 9.80 -5.22
C ALA A 24 9.46 10.31 -3.99
N SER A 25 8.17 10.65 -4.15
CA SER A 25 7.30 11.08 -3.05
C SER A 25 6.65 9.92 -2.28
N GLY A 26 6.88 8.66 -2.68
CA GLY A 26 6.23 7.48 -2.09
C GLY A 26 4.70 7.45 -2.25
N LYS A 27 4.16 8.16 -3.26
CA LYS A 27 2.72 8.32 -3.50
C LYS A 27 2.27 7.48 -4.71
N PRO A 28 1.10 6.83 -4.65
CA PRO A 28 0.56 6.12 -5.80
C PRO A 28 0.11 7.10 -6.89
N LEU A 29 0.37 6.73 -8.14
CA LEU A 29 -0.10 7.43 -9.33
C LEU A 29 -1.61 7.23 -9.46
N LYS A 30 -2.42 8.30 -9.49
CA LYS A 30 -3.88 8.19 -9.60
C LYS A 30 -4.37 8.54 -11.00
N ARG A 31 -5.37 7.81 -11.49
CA ARG A 31 -5.99 8.04 -12.82
C ARG A 31 -6.56 9.45 -12.99
N GLU A 32 -7.09 10.05 -11.92
CA GLU A 32 -7.63 11.41 -11.93
C GLU A 32 -6.55 12.46 -12.26
N ASN A 33 -5.36 12.32 -11.67
CA ASN A 33 -4.22 13.21 -11.92
C ASN A 33 -3.63 13.01 -13.32
N LEU A 34 -3.79 11.82 -13.90
CA LEU A 34 -3.36 11.58 -15.28
C LEU A 34 -4.16 12.42 -16.27
N LYS A 35 -5.44 12.69 -16.00
CA LYS A 35 -6.28 13.51 -16.88
C LYS A 35 -5.99 15.00 -16.78
N THR A 36 -5.44 15.45 -15.65
CA THR A 36 -5.08 16.86 -15.45
C THR A 36 -3.69 17.19 -15.97
N GLN A 37 -2.77 16.21 -15.92
CA GLN A 37 -1.39 16.36 -16.41
C GLN A 37 -1.25 16.05 -17.91
N VAL A 38 -2.22 15.36 -18.51
CA VAL A 38 -2.29 15.13 -19.97
C VAL A 38 -3.19 16.20 -20.58
N PRO A 39 -2.78 16.88 -21.67
CA PRO A 39 -3.61 17.90 -22.31
C PRO A 39 -5.00 17.36 -22.68
N SER A 40 -6.03 18.20 -22.47
CA SER A 40 -7.46 17.87 -22.53
C SER A 40 -7.94 17.32 -23.90
N ASN A 41 -7.09 17.35 -24.92
CA ASN A 41 -7.39 16.88 -26.28
C ASN A 41 -7.12 15.38 -26.49
N VAL A 42 -6.53 14.69 -25.50
CA VAL A 42 -6.16 13.26 -25.64
C VAL A 42 -7.32 12.35 -25.24
N SER A 43 -7.83 11.58 -26.22
CA SER A 43 -8.87 10.56 -25.98
C SER A 43 -8.46 9.53 -24.92
N THR A 44 -9.44 9.01 -24.16
CA THR A 44 -9.24 7.96 -23.15
C THR A 44 -8.55 6.70 -23.71
N ARG A 45 -8.69 6.44 -25.01
CA ARG A 45 -8.00 5.34 -25.72
C ARG A 45 -6.51 5.61 -25.91
N ASN A 46 -6.14 6.88 -26.13
CA ASN A 46 -4.75 7.32 -26.25
C ASN A 46 -4.03 7.33 -24.88
N ILE A 47 -4.74 7.56 -23.78
CA ILE A 47 -4.14 7.49 -22.42
C ILE A 47 -3.52 6.12 -22.14
N ARG A 48 -4.16 5.01 -22.58
CA ARG A 48 -3.57 3.67 -22.44
C ARG A 48 -2.25 3.55 -23.22
N ARG A 49 -2.25 4.00 -24.49
CA ARG A 49 -1.04 3.99 -25.34
C ARG A 49 0.08 4.85 -24.74
N LEU A 50 -0.25 6.01 -24.18
CA LEU A 50 0.70 6.87 -23.49
C LEU A 50 1.26 6.23 -22.23
N LEU A 51 0.42 5.54 -21.44
CA LEU A 51 0.86 4.77 -20.28
C LEU A 51 1.78 3.62 -20.67
N ASP A 52 1.46 2.87 -21.72
CA ASP A 52 2.28 1.78 -22.22
C ASP A 52 3.65 2.33 -22.70
N ARG A 53 3.64 3.43 -23.46
CA ARG A 53 4.87 4.11 -23.92
C ARG A 53 5.70 4.66 -22.76
N ALA A 54 5.07 5.29 -21.77
CA ALA A 54 5.76 5.77 -20.58
C ALA A 54 6.35 4.59 -19.76
N SER A 55 5.65 3.46 -19.67
CA SER A 55 6.15 2.25 -19.01
C SER A 55 7.39 1.69 -19.71
N GLU A 56 7.37 1.70 -21.05
CA GLU A 56 8.51 1.31 -21.87
C GLU A 56 9.72 2.23 -21.62
N LEU A 57 9.53 3.55 -21.65
CA LEU A 57 10.58 4.53 -21.36
C LEU A 57 11.16 4.37 -19.95
N LEU A 58 10.31 4.09 -18.96
CA LEU A 58 10.74 3.82 -17.59
C LEU A 58 11.55 2.53 -17.48
N THR A 59 11.14 1.49 -18.21
CA THR A 59 11.83 0.20 -18.19
C THR A 59 13.19 0.30 -18.88
N GLN A 60 13.24 0.94 -20.04
CA GLN A 60 14.47 1.07 -20.84
C GLN A 60 15.51 1.98 -20.18
N ASN A 61 15.10 3.12 -19.63
CA ASN A 61 16.06 4.12 -19.12
C ASN A 61 16.33 3.99 -17.62
N PHE A 62 15.36 3.52 -16.83
CA PHE A 62 15.44 3.53 -15.36
C PHE A 62 15.32 2.14 -14.73
N GLY A 63 15.00 1.09 -15.49
CA GLY A 63 14.72 -0.23 -14.92
C GLY A 63 13.51 -0.21 -13.97
N LEU A 64 12.51 0.61 -14.28
CA LEU A 64 11.27 0.74 -13.52
C LEU A 64 10.06 0.36 -14.38
N LYS A 65 9.09 -0.32 -13.80
CA LYS A 65 7.83 -0.68 -14.45
C LYS A 65 6.64 -0.13 -13.67
N MET A 66 5.66 0.41 -14.38
CA MET A 66 4.37 0.76 -13.79
C MET A 66 3.55 -0.50 -13.53
N VAL A 67 3.19 -0.73 -12.27
CA VAL A 67 2.36 -1.86 -11.84
C VAL A 67 1.03 -1.34 -11.30
N PRO A 68 -0.11 -1.86 -11.78
CA PRO A 68 -1.41 -1.48 -11.26
C PRO A 68 -1.57 -1.94 -9.81
N LEU A 69 -2.07 -1.05 -8.96
CA LEU A 69 -2.47 -1.42 -7.61
C LEU A 69 -3.84 -2.11 -7.67
N PRO A 70 -4.02 -3.24 -6.98
CA PRO A 70 -5.34 -3.83 -6.79
C PRO A 70 -6.30 -2.82 -6.18
N SER A 71 -7.54 -2.73 -6.69
CA SER A 71 -8.60 -2.02 -5.97
C SER A 71 -8.88 -2.72 -4.66
N HIS A 72 -9.13 -1.95 -3.59
CA HIS A 72 -9.45 -2.43 -2.24
C HIS A 72 -10.30 -3.70 -2.28
N GLU A 73 -9.76 -4.80 -1.77
CA GLU A 73 -10.43 -6.09 -1.80
C GLU A 73 -11.46 -6.09 -0.67
N LYS A 74 -12.72 -6.32 -1.00
CA LYS A 74 -13.71 -6.68 0.02
C LYS A 74 -13.33 -8.07 0.51
N VAL A 75 -13.29 -8.24 1.84
CA VAL A 75 -12.92 -9.47 2.57
C VAL A 75 -13.24 -10.76 1.80
N LEU A 76 -12.28 -11.68 1.81
CA LEU A 76 -12.21 -12.99 1.16
C LEU A 76 -13.47 -13.88 1.33
N THR A 77 -14.57 -13.62 0.61
CA THR A 77 -15.73 -14.54 0.53
C THR A 77 -16.45 -14.55 -0.83
N ALA A 78 -15.78 -14.27 -1.96
CA ALA A 78 -16.41 -14.46 -3.26
C ALA A 78 -15.44 -14.81 -4.39
N ALA A 79 -15.86 -15.79 -5.20
CA ALA A 79 -15.25 -16.27 -6.44
C ALA A 79 -14.76 -15.13 -7.37
N PRO A 80 -13.75 -15.38 -8.22
CA PRO A 80 -13.10 -14.35 -9.02
C PRO A 80 -14.07 -13.75 -10.05
N LYS A 81 -14.65 -12.60 -9.73
CA LYS A 81 -15.30 -11.75 -10.74
C LYS A 81 -14.24 -10.86 -11.39
N ALA A 82 -14.43 -10.59 -12.69
CA ALA A 82 -13.55 -9.78 -13.51
C ALA A 82 -13.08 -8.52 -12.77
N GLN A 83 -11.76 -8.39 -12.63
CA GLN A 83 -11.16 -7.29 -11.88
C GLN A 83 -11.54 -5.94 -12.53
N PRO A 84 -12.06 -4.98 -11.73
CA PRO A 84 -12.32 -3.64 -12.23
C PRO A 84 -11.02 -2.98 -12.69
N ALA A 85 -11.11 -2.11 -13.70
CA ALA A 85 -9.94 -1.44 -14.27
C ALA A 85 -9.15 -0.68 -13.19
N PRO A 86 -7.81 -0.82 -13.15
CA PRO A 86 -7.01 -0.21 -12.09
C PRO A 86 -7.10 1.31 -12.15
N THR A 87 -7.29 1.92 -10.97
CA THR A 87 -7.40 3.38 -10.80
C THR A 87 -6.12 3.99 -10.24
N LYS A 88 -5.20 3.15 -9.74
CA LYS A 88 -3.93 3.56 -9.14
C LYS A 88 -2.79 2.69 -9.65
N TRP A 89 -1.59 3.26 -9.76
CA TRP A 89 -0.36 2.56 -10.16
C TRP A 89 0.79 2.94 -9.22
N VAL A 90 1.78 2.05 -9.12
CA VAL A 90 3.07 2.30 -8.45
C VAL A 90 4.22 1.93 -9.38
N LEU A 91 5.38 2.56 -9.19
CA LEU A 91 6.60 2.15 -9.87
C LEU A 91 7.29 1.05 -9.07
N GLN A 92 7.58 -0.06 -9.72
CA GLN A 92 8.36 -1.17 -9.17
C GLN A 92 9.63 -1.32 -9.98
N SER A 93 10.75 -1.60 -9.31
CA SER A 93 11.99 -1.95 -10.00
C SER A 93 11.80 -3.23 -10.83
N THR A 94 12.45 -3.30 -11.98
CA THR A 94 12.55 -4.52 -12.81
C THR A 94 13.89 -5.24 -12.64
N LEU A 95 14.80 -4.66 -11.86
CA LEU A 95 16.10 -5.27 -11.58
C LEU A 95 15.92 -6.56 -10.77
N PRO A 96 16.66 -7.64 -11.06
CA PRO A 96 16.68 -8.83 -10.22
C PRO A 96 17.08 -8.51 -8.77
N ASP A 97 16.53 -9.21 -7.80
CA ASP A 97 16.78 -8.96 -6.37
C ASP A 97 18.26 -9.06 -6.00
N ALA A 98 18.98 -10.00 -6.64
CA ALA A 98 20.43 -10.15 -6.48
C ALA A 98 21.21 -8.90 -6.90
N SER A 99 20.71 -8.13 -7.87
CA SER A 99 21.31 -6.87 -8.30
C SER A 99 20.91 -5.72 -7.40
N ARG A 100 19.68 -5.74 -6.86
CA ARG A 100 19.20 -4.72 -5.90
C ARG A 100 20.00 -4.77 -4.60
N GLN A 101 20.25 -5.96 -4.05
CA GLN A 101 21.06 -6.14 -2.85
C GLN A 101 22.50 -5.66 -3.01
N ARG A 102 23.02 -5.63 -4.25
CA ARG A 102 24.37 -5.14 -4.56
C ARG A 102 24.44 -3.62 -4.74
N LEU A 103 23.30 -2.98 -5.02
CA LEU A 103 23.19 -1.54 -4.99
C LEU A 103 23.00 -1.12 -3.54
N ASP A 104 24.12 -0.95 -2.83
CA ASP A 104 24.15 -0.31 -1.52
C ASP A 104 23.93 1.21 -1.71
N LEU A 105 22.72 1.54 -2.16
CA LEU A 105 22.30 2.92 -2.32
C LEU A 105 22.03 3.45 -0.91
N PRO A 106 22.66 4.55 -0.50
CA PRO A 106 22.35 5.18 0.78
C PRO A 106 20.88 5.61 0.75
N GLN A 107 20.04 4.80 1.40
CA GLN A 107 18.69 5.22 1.73
C GLN A 107 18.81 6.22 2.88
N SER A 108 17.93 7.22 2.92
CA SER A 108 17.80 8.03 4.13
C SER A 108 17.51 7.10 5.32
N ASP A 109 18.17 7.32 6.45
CA ASP A 109 17.94 6.57 7.69
C ASP A 109 16.44 6.55 8.04
N ASP A 110 15.73 7.64 7.75
CA ASP A 110 14.28 7.75 7.92
C ASP A 110 13.51 6.77 7.03
N ASN A 111 13.90 6.62 5.77
CA ASN A 111 13.23 5.71 4.83
C ASN A 111 13.44 4.26 5.25
N GLN A 112 14.64 3.90 5.73
CA GLN A 112 14.90 2.56 6.26
C GLN A 112 14.08 2.29 7.52
N ALA A 113 14.02 3.25 8.44
CA ALA A 113 13.22 3.15 9.66
C ALA A 113 11.73 2.97 9.34
N ILE A 114 11.19 3.76 8.39
CA ILE A 114 9.78 3.64 7.95
C ILE A 114 9.52 2.27 7.32
N LEU A 115 10.42 1.78 6.47
CA LEU A 115 10.23 0.50 5.78
C LEU A 115 10.32 -0.69 6.76
N GLY A 116 11.31 -0.68 7.67
CA GLY A 116 11.45 -1.70 8.71
C GLY A 116 10.26 -1.69 9.67
N PHE A 117 9.79 -0.51 10.06
CA PHE A 117 8.58 -0.36 10.87
C PHE A 117 7.33 -0.87 10.12
N ALA A 118 7.14 -0.49 8.87
CA ALA A 118 6.03 -0.97 8.04
C ALA A 118 6.07 -2.50 7.88
N ALA A 119 7.23 -3.08 7.60
CA ALA A 119 7.41 -4.53 7.49
C ALA A 119 7.01 -5.24 8.80
N THR A 120 7.38 -4.68 9.95
CA THR A 120 7.05 -5.23 11.27
C THR A 120 5.55 -5.12 11.58
N VAL A 121 4.91 -3.99 11.25
CA VAL A 121 3.46 -3.85 11.44
C VAL A 121 2.69 -4.80 10.51
N LEU A 122 3.12 -4.93 9.25
CA LEU A 122 2.51 -5.84 8.29
C LEU A 122 2.71 -7.31 8.69
N SER A 123 3.85 -7.67 9.29
CA SER A 123 4.10 -9.03 9.78
C SER A 123 3.15 -9.40 10.93
N LEU A 124 2.85 -8.45 11.83
CA LEU A 124 1.87 -8.64 12.90
C LEU A 124 0.46 -8.87 12.34
N VAL A 125 0.05 -8.09 11.33
CA VAL A 125 -1.24 -8.28 10.64
C VAL A 125 -1.29 -9.64 9.94
N PHE A 126 -0.18 -10.06 9.35
CA PHE A 126 -0.05 -11.32 8.64
C PHE A 126 -0.13 -12.54 9.58
N VAL A 127 0.55 -12.50 10.74
CA VAL A 127 0.44 -13.52 11.79
C VAL A 127 -0.97 -13.56 12.38
N SER A 128 -1.68 -12.44 12.40
CA SER A 128 -3.07 -12.33 12.86
C SER A 128 -4.10 -12.71 11.76
N ASN A 129 -3.76 -13.64 10.87
CA ASN A 129 -4.65 -14.13 9.80
C ASN A 129 -5.17 -13.00 8.89
N MET A 130 -4.30 -12.03 8.57
CA MET A 130 -4.57 -10.90 7.67
C MET A 130 -5.65 -9.91 8.14
N SER A 131 -6.09 -9.98 9.40
CA SER A 131 -7.07 -9.05 9.97
C SER A 131 -6.78 -8.75 11.44
N VAL A 132 -6.67 -7.47 11.81
CA VAL A 132 -6.45 -7.05 13.21
C VAL A 132 -7.45 -5.96 13.57
N SER A 133 -8.09 -6.03 14.75
CA SER A 133 -8.97 -4.96 15.22
C SER A 133 -8.19 -3.67 15.48
N VAL A 134 -8.89 -2.54 15.46
CA VAL A 134 -8.24 -1.23 15.68
C VAL A 134 -7.52 -1.18 17.03
N ASP A 135 -8.15 -1.65 18.10
CA ASP A 135 -7.55 -1.63 19.44
C ASP A 135 -6.31 -2.52 19.55
N GLN A 136 -6.36 -3.72 18.96
CA GLN A 136 -5.21 -4.63 18.95
C GLN A 136 -4.04 -4.04 18.16
N LEU A 137 -4.32 -3.43 17.01
CA LEU A 137 -3.28 -2.81 16.21
C LEU A 137 -2.64 -1.62 16.92
N VAL A 138 -3.44 -0.78 17.58
CA VAL A 138 -2.93 0.33 18.40
C VAL A 138 -2.02 -0.22 19.51
N LEU A 139 -2.45 -1.27 20.22
CA LEU A 139 -1.64 -1.89 21.27
C LEU A 139 -0.31 -2.45 20.74
N TYR A 140 -0.31 -3.09 19.56
CA TYR A 140 0.92 -3.62 18.96
C TYR A 140 1.86 -2.50 18.52
N VAL A 141 1.34 -1.50 17.81
CA VAL A 141 2.13 -0.36 17.32
C VAL A 141 2.69 0.45 18.48
N ARG A 142 1.92 0.61 19.55
CA ARG A 142 2.37 1.28 20.77
C ARG A 142 3.57 0.59 21.41
N LYS A 143 3.51 -0.74 21.50
CA LYS A 143 4.62 -1.56 22.04
C LYS A 143 5.85 -1.53 21.12
N LEU A 144 5.62 -1.48 19.81
CA LEU A 144 6.69 -1.41 18.82
C LEU A 144 7.42 -0.05 18.85
N GLY A 145 6.69 1.03 19.14
CA GLY A 145 7.22 2.39 19.12
C GLY A 145 7.37 2.91 17.68
N PRO A 146 6.52 3.85 17.23
CA PRO A 146 6.68 4.45 15.92
C PRO A 146 8.03 5.16 15.78
N PRO A 147 8.68 5.14 14.60
CA PRO A 147 9.90 5.90 14.37
C PRO A 147 9.60 7.41 14.44
N GLN A 148 10.60 8.19 14.88
CA GLN A 148 10.47 9.64 15.10
C GLN A 148 10.04 10.42 13.84
N CYS A 149 10.42 9.93 12.66
CA CYS A 149 10.03 10.50 11.37
C CYS A 149 8.53 10.35 11.05
N ILE A 150 7.81 9.46 11.75
CA ILE A 150 6.37 9.26 11.63
C ILE A 150 5.63 9.95 12.78
N ALA A 151 6.11 9.76 14.01
CA ALA A 151 5.54 10.38 15.20
C ALA A 151 6.70 10.83 16.12
N PRO A 152 6.92 12.14 16.32
CA PRO A 152 8.08 12.68 17.04
C PRO A 152 7.95 12.55 18.58
N ALA A 153 7.27 11.53 19.08
CA ALA A 153 7.14 11.28 20.51
C ALA A 153 8.41 10.60 21.04
N ASP A 154 8.98 11.14 22.12
CA ASP A 154 10.13 10.53 22.79
C ASP A 154 9.63 9.40 23.71
N PRO A 155 9.96 8.12 23.45
CA PRO A 155 9.35 6.99 24.14
C PRO A 155 9.77 6.84 25.61
N SER A 156 10.82 7.54 26.06
CA SER A 156 11.35 7.41 27.42
C SER A 156 10.53 8.11 28.50
N ASP A 157 9.80 9.19 28.15
CA ASP A 157 9.05 10.02 29.10
C ASP A 157 7.58 10.22 28.69
N ALA A 158 7.12 9.50 27.67
CA ALA A 158 5.75 9.64 27.14
C ALA A 158 4.72 8.95 28.04
N SER A 159 3.63 9.68 28.33
CA SER A 159 2.43 9.11 28.95
C SER A 159 1.74 8.10 28.02
N ASP A 160 0.96 7.18 28.59
CA ASP A 160 0.17 6.20 27.81
C ASP A 160 -0.71 6.88 26.74
N ALA A 161 -1.27 8.06 27.03
CA ALA A 161 -2.07 8.83 26.08
C ALA A 161 -1.26 9.35 24.89
N GLN A 162 -0.01 9.75 25.11
CA GLN A 162 0.89 10.19 24.04
C GLN A 162 1.34 9.01 23.17
N LEU A 163 1.61 7.85 23.79
CA LEU A 163 1.96 6.62 23.08
C LEU A 163 0.79 6.12 22.23
N ASP A 164 -0.44 6.16 22.75
CA ASP A 164 -1.65 5.83 21.99
C ASP A 164 -1.87 6.80 20.82
N SER A 165 -1.64 8.10 21.02
CA SER A 165 -1.73 9.11 19.96
C SER A 165 -0.70 8.87 18.87
N ALA A 166 0.57 8.62 19.23
CA ALA A 166 1.64 8.32 18.30
C ALA A 166 1.35 7.03 17.50
N ALA A 167 0.81 6.00 18.16
CA ALA A 167 0.40 4.77 17.49
C ALA A 167 -0.72 5.01 16.46
N ARG A 168 -1.74 5.81 16.80
CA ARG A 168 -2.82 6.18 15.87
C ARG A 168 -2.30 6.99 14.69
N GLU A 169 -1.38 7.92 14.92
CA GLU A 169 -0.73 8.69 13.86
C GLU A 169 0.06 7.79 12.90
N ALA A 170 0.80 6.82 13.43
CA ALA A 170 1.55 5.86 12.63
C ALA A 170 0.65 4.96 11.78
N ILE A 171 -0.47 4.48 12.34
CA ILE A 171 -1.47 3.72 11.59
C ILE A 171 -2.09 4.59 10.48
N ALA A 172 -2.39 5.86 10.77
CA ALA A 172 -2.91 6.79 9.77
C ALA A 172 -1.88 7.08 8.67
N TYR A 173 -0.58 7.17 9.02
CA TYR A 173 0.50 7.27 8.04
C TYR A 173 0.53 6.05 7.12
N LEU A 174 0.58 4.83 7.68
CA LEU A 174 0.60 3.60 6.89
C LEU A 174 -0.64 3.45 5.99
N THR A 175 -1.80 3.89 6.48
CA THR A 175 -3.05 3.91 5.69
C THR A 175 -2.97 4.90 4.53
N ARG A 176 -2.50 6.13 4.77
CA ARG A 176 -2.32 7.15 3.72
C ARG A 176 -1.35 6.71 2.63
N HIS A 177 -0.30 5.98 3.01
CA HIS A 177 0.68 5.43 2.06
C HIS A 177 0.24 4.10 1.42
N GLY A 178 -0.92 3.55 1.81
CA GLY A 178 -1.51 2.35 1.20
C GLY A 178 -0.89 1.05 1.66
N TYR A 179 -0.15 1.05 2.77
CA TYR A 179 0.32 -0.17 3.42
C TYR A 179 -0.79 -0.87 4.21
N LEU A 180 -1.71 -0.10 4.80
CA LEU A 180 -2.87 -0.61 5.53
C LEU A 180 -4.17 -0.15 4.90
N ASP A 181 -5.18 -1.00 5.01
CA ASP A 181 -6.55 -0.75 4.57
C ASP A 181 -7.50 -1.05 5.74
N LYS A 182 -8.40 -0.10 6.06
CA LYS A 182 -9.42 -0.26 7.10
C LYS A 182 -10.70 -0.81 6.48
N VAL A 183 -11.17 -1.96 6.96
CA VAL A 183 -12.30 -2.71 6.40
C VAL A 183 -13.33 -3.01 7.51
N LYS A 184 -14.63 -2.89 7.20
CA LYS A 184 -15.70 -3.30 8.11
C LYS A 184 -15.93 -4.80 8.02
N LEU A 185 -15.77 -5.51 9.13
CA LEU A 185 -16.12 -6.92 9.28
C LEU A 185 -17.64 -7.07 9.09
N GLY A 186 -18.06 -7.81 8.06
CA GLY A 186 -19.48 -8.06 7.78
C GLY A 186 -20.15 -7.17 6.73
N ALA A 187 -19.41 -6.34 5.98
CA ALA A 187 -19.96 -5.66 4.80
C ALA A 187 -20.16 -6.64 3.62
N SER A 188 -21.11 -7.57 3.78
CA SER A 188 -21.73 -8.28 2.66
C SER A 188 -22.40 -7.29 1.72
N ALA A 189 -22.38 -7.61 0.43
CA ALA A 189 -22.82 -6.77 -0.68
C ALA A 189 -24.21 -6.15 -0.47
N GLY A 190 -24.27 -4.81 -0.48
CA GLY A 190 -25.54 -4.11 -0.67
C GLY A 190 -25.68 -2.75 0.02
N ASP A 191 -24.69 -1.86 -0.04
CA ASP A 191 -25.02 -0.45 0.20
C ASP A 191 -24.20 0.45 -0.72
N HIS A 192 -24.87 0.92 -1.77
CA HIS A 192 -24.40 1.94 -2.67
C HIS A 192 -24.94 3.26 -2.12
N GLY A 193 -24.31 3.76 -1.05
CA GLY A 193 -24.59 5.08 -0.51
C GLY A 193 -23.99 6.15 -1.40
N THR A 194 -24.68 6.44 -2.50
CA THR A 194 -24.54 7.69 -3.26
C THR A 194 -24.64 8.87 -2.30
N SER A 195 -23.53 9.60 -2.15
CA SER A 195 -23.53 10.92 -1.53
C SER A 195 -24.09 11.93 -2.55
N GLU A 196 -25.36 12.29 -2.42
CA GLU A 196 -25.92 13.51 -3.01
C GLU A 196 -26.96 14.13 -2.06
N THR A 197 -26.61 15.35 -1.62
CA THR A 197 -27.37 16.44 -0.97
C THR A 197 -28.89 16.32 -0.74
N GLN A 198 -29.35 16.56 0.51
CA GLN A 198 -30.09 17.78 0.91
C GLN A 198 -30.35 17.86 2.43
N ALA A 199 -30.50 19.09 2.91
CA ALA A 199 -30.51 19.54 4.29
C ALA A 199 -31.80 19.20 5.09
N THR A 200 -31.66 19.07 6.42
CA THR A 200 -32.27 19.95 7.47
C THR A 200 -32.48 19.20 8.81
N GLN A 201 -32.00 19.83 9.89
CA GLN A 201 -32.39 19.74 11.32
C GLN A 201 -31.75 18.72 12.30
N GLN A 202 -31.02 19.37 13.23
CA GLN A 202 -30.86 19.18 14.69
C GLN A 202 -29.69 18.35 15.25
N PRO A 203 -29.00 18.88 16.30
CA PRO A 203 -27.81 18.29 16.87
C PRO A 203 -28.19 17.26 17.94
N ILE A 204 -27.93 15.99 17.65
CA ILE A 204 -27.92 14.94 18.67
C ILE A 204 -26.46 14.66 18.98
N ASP A 205 -26.08 15.07 20.18
CA ASP A 205 -24.86 14.67 20.89
C ASP A 205 -24.75 13.14 20.89
N SER A 206 -23.76 12.61 20.19
CA SER A 206 -23.44 11.18 20.15
C SER A 206 -21.94 11.04 19.93
N GLY A 207 -21.20 11.44 20.96
CA GLY A 207 -19.85 10.95 21.17
C GLY A 207 -19.90 9.47 21.53
N ASP A 208 -19.92 8.60 20.53
CA ASP A 208 -19.50 7.22 20.69
C ASP A 208 -18.90 6.73 19.37
N HIS A 209 -17.57 6.72 19.30
CA HIS A 209 -16.82 6.14 18.18
C HIS A 209 -17.01 4.62 18.19
N SER A 210 -18.15 4.17 17.68
CA SER A 210 -18.41 2.77 17.40
C SER A 210 -17.57 2.35 16.19
N ASP A 211 -16.26 2.19 16.43
CA ASP A 211 -15.34 1.42 15.59
C ASP A 211 -15.61 -0.09 15.69
N ASP A 212 -16.86 -0.43 16.03
CA ASP A 212 -17.33 -1.77 16.35
C ASP A 212 -17.37 -2.57 15.05
N GLY A 213 -16.45 -3.53 14.97
CA GLY A 213 -16.27 -4.40 13.80
C GLY A 213 -15.35 -3.86 12.71
N MET A 214 -14.57 -2.80 12.90
CA MET A 214 -13.54 -2.41 11.91
C MET A 214 -12.22 -3.15 12.15
N VAL A 215 -11.62 -3.67 11.07
CA VAL A 215 -10.34 -4.37 11.08
C VAL A 215 -9.37 -3.77 10.06
N TYR A 216 -8.09 -3.80 10.37
CA TYR A 216 -7.02 -3.46 9.43
C TYR A 216 -6.51 -4.71 8.71
N THR A 217 -6.28 -4.55 7.42
CA THR A 217 -5.71 -5.56 6.53
C THR A 217 -4.58 -4.94 5.71
N TRP A 218 -3.83 -5.76 4.96
CA TRP A 218 -2.81 -5.24 4.05
C TRP A 218 -3.45 -4.40 2.94
N GLY A 219 -2.96 -3.18 2.81
CA GLY A 219 -3.34 -2.27 1.73
C GLY A 219 -2.71 -2.62 0.39
N PRO A 220 -3.11 -1.93 -0.69
CA PRO A 220 -2.73 -2.31 -2.05
C PRO A 220 -1.23 -2.17 -2.31
N LYS A 221 -0.57 -1.20 -1.67
CA LYS A 221 0.87 -1.01 -1.80
C LYS A 221 1.64 -2.13 -1.12
N ALA A 222 1.20 -2.53 0.08
CA ALA A 222 1.78 -3.66 0.80
C ALA A 222 1.72 -4.95 -0.03
N LYS A 223 0.59 -5.23 -0.68
CA LYS A 223 0.42 -6.42 -1.54
C LYS A 223 1.35 -6.45 -2.77
N VAL A 224 1.87 -5.31 -3.20
CA VAL A 224 2.82 -5.23 -4.33
C VAL A 224 4.26 -5.31 -3.83
N GLU A 225 4.58 -4.62 -2.74
CA GLU A 225 5.95 -4.50 -2.23
C GLU A 225 6.38 -5.70 -1.39
N PHE A 226 5.45 -6.34 -0.67
CA PHE A 226 5.74 -7.46 0.21
C PHE A 226 5.14 -8.74 -0.37
N GLN A 227 6.01 -9.69 -0.72
CA GLN A 227 5.57 -11.03 -1.07
C GLN A 227 5.34 -11.86 0.21
N PRO A 228 4.34 -12.77 0.23
CA PRO A 228 4.07 -13.61 1.39
C PRO A 228 5.28 -14.43 1.84
N LEU A 229 6.09 -14.92 0.89
CA LEU A 229 7.31 -15.68 1.17
C LEU A 229 8.38 -14.82 1.84
N ASP A 230 8.59 -13.60 1.36
CA ASP A 230 9.58 -12.68 1.93
C ASP A 230 9.15 -12.22 3.33
N MET A 231 7.85 -12.03 3.54
CA MET A 231 7.30 -11.75 4.87
C MET A 231 7.51 -12.93 5.83
N ALA A 232 7.30 -14.16 5.39
CA ALA A 232 7.57 -15.34 6.22
C ALA A 232 9.06 -15.44 6.60
N ARG A 233 9.96 -15.21 5.65
CA ARG A 233 11.41 -15.16 5.91
C ARG A 233 11.77 -14.05 6.89
N PHE A 234 11.17 -12.87 6.74
CA PHE A 234 11.34 -11.76 7.67
C PHE A 234 10.90 -12.13 9.09
N ILE A 235 9.73 -12.75 9.24
CA ILE A 235 9.23 -13.21 10.55
C ILE A 235 10.20 -14.22 11.16
N ALA A 236 10.64 -15.22 10.40
CA ALA A 236 11.59 -16.23 10.85
C ALA A 236 12.90 -15.58 11.35
N ALA A 237 13.45 -14.64 10.58
CA ALA A 237 14.64 -13.89 10.96
C ALA A 237 14.42 -13.05 12.23
N ALA A 238 13.27 -12.38 12.35
CA ALA A 238 12.93 -11.54 13.49
C ALA A 238 12.66 -12.34 14.78
N THR A 239 12.15 -13.57 14.68
CA THR A 239 11.88 -14.46 15.83
C THR A 239 13.04 -15.40 16.15
N GLY A 240 14.10 -15.40 15.34
CA GLY A 240 15.23 -16.33 15.47
C GLY A 240 14.86 -17.79 15.12
N GLN A 241 13.80 -17.99 14.33
CA GLN A 241 13.37 -19.30 13.85
C GLN A 241 13.93 -19.59 12.46
N GLU A 242 14.10 -20.86 12.13
CA GLU A 242 14.47 -21.27 10.77
C GLU A 242 13.24 -21.27 9.86
N CYS A 243 13.37 -20.70 8.66
CA CYS A 243 12.31 -20.68 7.65
C CYS A 243 12.18 -22.05 6.95
N THR A 244 11.73 -23.05 7.68
CA THR A 244 11.48 -24.41 7.18
C THR A 244 10.17 -24.51 6.38
N ASP A 245 10.02 -25.57 5.58
CA ASP A 245 8.78 -25.79 4.82
C ASP A 245 7.56 -25.99 5.73
N ASP A 246 7.74 -26.54 6.93
CA ASP A 246 6.67 -26.69 7.93
C ASP A 246 6.23 -25.35 8.50
N PHE A 247 7.18 -24.43 8.72
CA PHE A 247 6.89 -23.05 9.10
C PHE A 247 6.11 -22.33 7.99
N LEU A 248 6.53 -22.45 6.74
CA LEU A 248 5.83 -21.88 5.58
C LEU A 248 4.42 -22.45 5.41
N ARG A 249 4.21 -23.75 5.67
CA ARG A 249 2.88 -24.37 5.65
C ARG A 249 1.98 -23.84 6.76
N THR A 250 2.54 -23.65 7.96
CA THR A 250 1.80 -23.10 9.12
C THR A 250 1.33 -21.68 8.83
N ILE A 251 2.22 -20.86 8.30
CA ILE A 251 1.93 -19.48 7.89
C ILE A 251 0.99 -19.43 6.68
N GLY A 252 1.21 -20.25 5.66
CA GLY A 252 0.39 -20.29 4.45
C GLY A 252 -1.07 -20.65 4.73
N ARG A 253 -1.31 -21.54 5.72
CA ARG A 253 -2.66 -21.82 6.22
C ARG A 253 -3.34 -20.59 6.83
N ALA A 254 -2.60 -19.77 7.57
CA ALA A 254 -3.12 -18.52 8.15
C ALA A 254 -3.28 -17.39 7.10
N TYR A 255 -2.53 -17.44 5.99
CA TYR A 255 -2.67 -16.50 4.88
C TYR A 255 -3.78 -16.91 3.89
N GLY A 256 -4.28 -18.15 3.95
CA GLY A 256 -5.29 -18.66 3.01
C GLY A 256 -4.72 -19.01 1.63
N SER A 257 -3.41 -19.18 1.49
CA SER A 257 -2.75 -19.62 0.25
C SER A 257 -1.51 -20.45 0.56
N ASN A 258 -1.23 -21.48 -0.25
CA ASN A 258 -0.02 -22.28 -0.10
C ASN A 258 1.20 -21.43 -0.49
N ILE A 259 1.99 -21.03 0.50
CA ILE A 259 3.29 -20.39 0.29
C ILE A 259 4.30 -21.51 0.11
N THR A 260 4.80 -21.67 -1.12
CA THR A 260 5.87 -22.64 -1.43
C THR A 260 7.18 -21.90 -1.69
N SER A 261 8.28 -22.41 -1.15
CA SER A 261 9.62 -22.03 -1.60
C SER A 261 9.82 -22.54 -3.03
N SER A 262 9.44 -21.75 -4.04
CA SER A 262 9.96 -22.01 -5.39
C SER A 262 11.43 -21.64 -5.38
N GLN A 263 12.28 -22.62 -5.75
CA GLN A 263 13.67 -22.37 -6.13
C GLN A 263 13.76 -21.36 -7.28
#